data_AF-A0A0A7EXC6-F1
#
_entry.id   AF-A0A0A7EXC6-F1
#
_cell.length_a   1.000
_cell.length_b   1.000
_cell.length_c   1.000
_cell.angle_alpha   90.00
_cell.angle_beta   90.00
_cell.angle_gamma   90.00
#
_symmetry.space_group_name_H-M   'P 1'
#
loop_
_entity.id
_entity.type
_entity.pdbx_description
1 polymer ?
#
loop_
_entity_poly.entity_id
_entity_poly.type
_entity_poly.pdbx_seq_one_letter_code
_entity_poly.pdbx_strand_id
1 'polypeptide(L)'
;MFNLSSIPEDELLSSAELRLYRHQIDEAIADAISDDQALHRINVYEVLKAPRPGQLITQLLDTRLVRHNASRWESFDVSPAVLRWARERLPNYGLAVEVLHLNQTPRHQGRHVRISRSLHQEPGEDWEQLRPLLVTFGHDGKGHSLTRRTK
;
A
#
# COMPACT_ATOMS: atom_id res chain seq x y z
N MET A 1 -4.64 -4.81 9.13
CA MET A 1 -6.07 -4.63 8.78
C MET A 1 -6.44 -3.18 9.04
N PHE A 2 -7.19 -2.54 8.14
CA PHE A 2 -7.62 -1.14 8.30
C PHE A 2 -9.02 -1.09 8.90
N ASN A 3 -9.23 -0.21 9.87
CA ASN A 3 -10.55 0.06 10.42
C ASN A 3 -11.24 1.16 9.59
N LEU A 4 -12.41 0.86 9.04
CA LEU A 4 -13.18 1.79 8.19
C LEU A 4 -14.26 2.58 8.95
N SER A 5 -14.37 2.41 10.27
CA SER A 5 -15.38 3.13 11.09
C SER A 5 -15.22 4.65 11.10
N SER A 6 -14.07 5.17 10.64
CA SER A 6 -13.86 6.61 10.46
C SER A 6 -14.54 7.18 9.21
N ILE A 7 -14.99 6.34 8.27
CA ILE A 7 -15.70 6.75 7.05
C ILE A 7 -17.19 6.88 7.41
N PRO A 8 -17.79 8.09 7.32
CA PRO A 8 -19.22 8.28 7.55
C PRO A 8 -20.09 7.43 6.64
N GLU A 9 -21.26 7.00 7.12
CA GLU A 9 -22.16 6.13 6.37
C GLU A 9 -22.75 6.79 5.11
N ASP A 10 -22.90 8.12 5.14
CA ASP A 10 -23.37 8.95 4.04
C ASP A 10 -22.25 9.38 3.08
N GLU A 11 -20.99 9.02 3.35
CA GLU A 11 -19.87 9.39 2.49
C GLU A 11 -19.89 8.58 1.17
N LEU A 12 -19.90 9.30 0.06
CA LEU A 12 -19.85 8.72 -1.28
C LEU A 12 -18.39 8.59 -1.73
N LEU A 13 -17.77 7.45 -1.43
CA LEU A 13 -16.38 7.15 -1.83
C LEU A 13 -16.20 7.01 -3.34
N SER A 14 -15.35 7.82 -3.97
CA SER A 14 -15.02 7.68 -5.39
C SER A 14 -13.87 6.69 -5.64
N SER A 15 -12.87 6.68 -4.76
CA SER A 15 -11.65 5.88 -4.93
C SER A 15 -10.90 5.69 -3.61
N ALA A 16 -9.95 4.77 -3.59
CA ALA A 16 -9.07 4.52 -2.45
C ALA A 16 -7.67 4.09 -2.88
N GLU A 17 -6.67 4.56 -2.13
CA GLU A 17 -5.26 4.24 -2.33
C GLU A 17 -4.66 3.63 -1.05
N LEU A 18 -3.90 2.54 -1.20
CA LEU A 18 -2.96 2.09 -0.18
C LEU A 18 -1.63 2.79 -0.41
N ARG A 19 -1.13 3.53 0.59
CA ARG A 19 0.18 4.15 0.56
C ARG A 19 1.17 3.35 1.40
N LEU A 20 2.26 2.93 0.78
CA LEU A 20 3.35 2.20 1.42
C LEU A 20 4.64 3.00 1.31
N TYR A 21 5.34 3.16 2.43
CA TYR A 21 6.64 3.83 2.42
C TYR A 21 7.74 2.84 2.06
N ARG A 22 8.58 3.24 1.10
CA ARG A 22 9.72 2.48 0.60
C ARG A 22 11.00 3.19 1.01
N HIS A 23 11.94 2.46 1.57
CA HIS A 23 13.28 2.97 1.88
C HIS A 23 14.25 2.76 0.73
N GLN A 24 15.24 3.62 0.60
CA GLN A 24 16.42 3.31 -0.17
C GLN A 24 17.22 2.20 0.53
N ILE A 25 17.80 1.30 -0.25
CA ILE A 25 18.83 0.37 0.25
C ILE A 25 20.18 0.97 -0.15
N ASP A 26 21.01 1.31 0.83
CA ASP A 26 22.30 1.96 0.60
C ASP A 26 23.24 1.11 -0.27
N GLU A 27 23.87 1.78 -1.24
CA GLU A 27 24.66 1.21 -2.32
C GLU A 27 26.04 0.68 -1.88
N ALA A 28 26.50 0.93 -0.65
CA ALA A 28 27.77 0.41 -0.15
C ALA A 28 27.84 -1.15 -0.05
N ILE A 29 26.71 -1.83 -0.26
CA ILE A 29 26.60 -3.30 -0.35
C ILE A 29 26.33 -3.76 -1.81
N ALA A 30 26.12 -2.82 -2.74
CA ALA A 30 25.72 -3.02 -4.13
C ALA A 30 26.89 -3.02 -5.13
N ASP A 31 28.15 -2.93 -4.67
CA ASP A 31 29.38 -2.89 -5.48
C ASP A 31 29.60 -4.11 -6.42
N ALA A 32 28.72 -5.12 -6.40
CA ALA A 32 28.84 -6.33 -7.21
C ALA A 32 27.70 -6.54 -8.23
N ILE A 33 26.72 -5.64 -8.34
CA ILE A 33 25.56 -5.84 -9.21
C ILE A 33 25.63 -4.84 -10.37
N SER A 34 25.78 -5.39 -11.58
CA SER A 34 25.60 -4.69 -12.86
C SER A 34 24.48 -3.65 -12.79
N ASP A 35 24.68 -2.51 -13.46
CA ASP A 35 23.84 -1.30 -13.59
C ASP A 35 22.37 -1.52 -14.04
N ASP A 36 21.95 -2.78 -14.17
CA ASP A 36 20.57 -3.21 -14.32
C ASP A 36 19.89 -3.21 -12.94
N GLN A 37 19.70 -1.98 -12.45
CA GLN A 37 19.11 -1.55 -11.20
C GLN A 37 18.15 -2.58 -10.58
N ALA A 38 18.39 -3.01 -9.34
CA ALA A 38 17.57 -4.06 -8.76
C ALA A 38 16.09 -3.62 -8.65
N LEU A 39 15.27 -4.21 -9.51
CA LEU A 39 13.83 -3.99 -9.53
C LEU A 39 13.15 -4.96 -8.57
N HIS A 40 12.15 -4.46 -7.84
CA HIS A 40 11.28 -5.26 -7.01
C HIS A 40 9.84 -5.05 -7.46
N ARG A 41 9.06 -6.13 -7.45
CA ARG A 41 7.63 -6.06 -7.72
C ARG A 41 6.87 -6.10 -6.40
N ILE A 42 6.05 -5.08 -6.17
CA ILE A 42 5.12 -5.03 -5.04
C ILE A 42 3.74 -5.39 -5.58
N ASN A 43 3.14 -6.44 -5.03
CA ASN A 43 1.79 -6.85 -5.33
C ASN A 43 0.89 -6.56 -4.13
N VAL A 44 -0.28 -5.98 -4.37
CA VAL A 44 -1.31 -5.72 -3.36
C VAL A 44 -2.53 -6.56 -3.68
N TYR A 45 -3.02 -7.27 -2.68
CA TYR A 45 -4.15 -8.17 -2.80
C TYR A 45 -5.24 -7.85 -1.79
N GLU A 46 -6.48 -8.12 -2.17
CA GLU A 46 -7.60 -8.28 -1.24
C GLU A 46 -7.57 -9.68 -0.64
N VAL A 47 -7.79 -9.79 0.67
CA VAL A 47 -8.05 -11.07 1.34
C VAL A 47 -9.56 -11.34 1.27
N LEU A 48 -9.96 -12.44 0.63
CA LEU A 48 -11.38 -12.73 0.35
C LEU A 48 -12.07 -13.53 1.46
N LYS A 49 -11.31 -14.20 2.33
CA LYS A 49 -11.81 -15.03 3.43
C LYS A 49 -10.92 -14.91 4.65
N ALA A 50 -11.48 -15.16 5.83
CA ALA A 50 -10.71 -15.25 7.07
C ALA A 50 -9.48 -16.16 6.88
N PRO A 51 -8.26 -15.70 7.18
CA PRO A 51 -7.05 -16.49 7.04
C PRO A 51 -7.12 -17.78 7.85
N ARG A 52 -6.74 -18.90 7.24
CA ARG A 52 -6.57 -20.19 7.92
C ARG A 52 -5.10 -20.58 7.90
N PRO A 53 -4.61 -21.38 8.87
CA PRO A 53 -3.23 -21.87 8.84
C PRO A 53 -2.90 -22.51 7.49
N GLY A 54 -1.87 -22.00 6.81
CA GLY A 54 -1.43 -22.50 5.50
C GLY A 54 -2.33 -22.16 4.30
N GLN A 55 -3.42 -21.42 4.49
CA GLN A 55 -4.33 -21.05 3.39
C GLN A 55 -4.74 -19.58 3.47
N LEU A 56 -4.34 -18.82 2.44
CA LEU A 56 -4.79 -17.45 2.20
C LEU A 56 -5.47 -17.40 0.83
N ILE A 57 -6.72 -16.95 0.78
CA ILE A 57 -7.46 -16.79 -0.47
C ILE A 57 -7.48 -15.30 -0.80
N THR A 58 -6.81 -14.95 -1.89
CA THR A 58 -6.56 -13.56 -2.27
C THR A 58 -6.94 -13.25 -3.70
N GLN A 59 -7.23 -11.99 -3.99
CA GLN A 59 -7.38 -11.45 -5.34
C GLN A 59 -6.41 -10.28 -5.53
N LEU A 60 -5.65 -10.28 -6.63
CA LEU A 60 -4.73 -9.18 -6.95
C LEU A 60 -5.55 -7.91 -7.24
N LEU A 61 -5.17 -6.80 -6.61
CA LEU A 61 -5.77 -5.48 -6.81
C LEU A 61 -4.86 -4.61 -7.69
N ASP A 62 -3.58 -4.49 -7.31
CA ASP A 62 -2.62 -3.65 -8.02
C ASP A 62 -1.20 -4.24 -7.92
N THR A 63 -0.35 -3.89 -8.87
CA THR A 63 1.06 -4.31 -8.93
C THR A 63 1.94 -3.18 -9.43
N ARG A 64 3.11 -3.00 -8.82
CA ARG A 64 4.10 -2.01 -9.26
C ARG A 64 5.50 -2.56 -9.26
N LEU A 65 6.25 -2.19 -10.29
CA LEU A 65 7.69 -2.40 -10.38
C LEU A 65 8.41 -1.15 -9.87
N VAL A 66 9.22 -1.32 -8.83
CA VAL A 66 9.93 -0.23 -8.15
C VAL A 66 11.42 -0.49 -8.12
N ARG A 67 12.22 0.58 -8.20
CA ARG A 67 13.68 0.54 -8.03
C ARG A 67 14.03 0.62 -6.55
N HIS A 68 15.22 0.21 -6.12
CA HIS A 68 15.67 0.36 -4.73
C HIS A 68 16.33 1.71 -4.40
N ASN A 69 16.60 2.55 -5.41
CA ASN A 69 17.53 3.68 -5.33
C ASN A 69 16.97 4.97 -4.68
N ALA A 70 15.75 4.98 -4.17
CA ALA A 70 15.14 6.17 -3.58
C ALA A 70 14.26 5.80 -2.41
N SER A 71 14.12 6.69 -1.42
CA SER A 71 13.06 6.56 -0.40
C SER A 71 11.84 7.35 -0.85
N ARG A 72 10.66 6.73 -0.95
CA ARG A 72 9.42 7.42 -1.34
C ARG A 72 8.16 6.65 -0.97
N TRP A 73 7.03 7.35 -1.01
CA TRP A 73 5.71 6.74 -0.95
C TRP A 73 5.33 6.13 -2.30
N GLU A 74 4.90 4.88 -2.28
CA GLU A 74 4.25 4.20 -3.40
C GLU A 74 2.75 4.14 -3.10
N SER A 75 1.91 4.40 -4.10
CA SER A 75 0.44 4.37 -3.98
C SER A 75 -0.12 3.23 -4.83
N PHE A 76 -1.07 2.47 -4.30
CA PHE A 76 -1.68 1.33 -4.96
C PHE A 76 -3.19 1.49 -4.99
N ASP A 77 -3.80 1.25 -6.14
CA ASP A 77 -5.27 1.30 -6.24
C ASP A 77 -5.89 0.12 -5.49
N VAL A 78 -6.67 0.44 -4.47
CA VAL A 78 -7.42 -0.54 -3.67
C VAL A 78 -8.92 -0.23 -3.68
N SER A 79 -9.35 0.66 -4.57
CA SER A 79 -10.75 1.08 -4.74
C SER A 79 -11.70 -0.12 -4.85
N PRO A 80 -11.43 -1.17 -5.65
CA PRO A 80 -12.37 -2.28 -5.78
C PRO A 80 -12.69 -2.96 -4.44
N ALA A 81 -11.70 -3.16 -3.57
CA ALA A 81 -11.90 -3.79 -2.27
C ALA A 81 -12.57 -2.83 -1.27
N VAL A 82 -12.04 -1.61 -1.16
CA VAL A 82 -12.50 -0.64 -0.15
C VAL A 82 -13.93 -0.18 -0.42
N LEU A 83 -14.31 0.01 -1.69
CA LEU A 83 -15.67 0.37 -2.06
C LEU A 83 -16.67 -0.73 -1.67
N ARG A 84 -16.33 -2.01 -1.87
CA ARG A 84 -17.16 -3.13 -1.43
C ARG A 84 -17.29 -3.19 0.09
N TRP A 85 -16.20 -3.01 0.82
CA TRP A 85 -16.22 -3.04 2.28
C TRP A 85 -17.05 -1.88 2.86
N ALA A 86 -16.88 -0.67 2.33
CA ALA A 86 -17.53 0.53 2.85
C ALA A 86 -19.00 0.64 2.40
N ARG A 87 -19.30 0.43 1.10
CA ARG A 87 -20.63 0.64 0.53
C ARG A 87 -21.52 -0.59 0.58
N GLU A 88 -20.98 -1.74 0.16
CA GLU A 88 -21.74 -3.00 0.10
C GLU A 88 -21.76 -3.73 1.45
N ARG A 89 -21.07 -3.17 2.47
CA ARG A 89 -20.94 -3.72 3.82
C ARG A 89 -20.40 -5.16 3.83
N LEU A 90 -19.59 -5.51 2.83
CA LEU A 90 -18.94 -6.81 2.79
C LEU A 90 -17.87 -6.92 3.89
N PRO A 91 -17.58 -8.14 4.38
CA PRO A 91 -16.53 -8.35 5.36
C PRO A 91 -15.17 -7.85 4.87
N ASN A 92 -14.49 -7.09 5.74
CA ASN A 92 -13.12 -6.66 5.51
C ASN A 92 -12.16 -7.66 6.19
N TYR A 93 -11.55 -8.56 5.41
CA TYR A 93 -10.49 -9.46 5.89
C TYR A 93 -9.08 -8.87 5.72
N GLY A 94 -8.98 -7.64 5.20
CA GLY A 94 -7.75 -6.89 5.04
C GLY A 94 -7.11 -7.01 3.66
N LEU A 95 -5.94 -6.37 3.55
CA LEU A 95 -5.08 -6.40 2.38
C LEU A 95 -3.84 -7.25 2.69
N ALA A 96 -3.36 -7.98 1.69
CA ALA A 96 -2.07 -8.65 1.72
C ALA A 96 -1.09 -7.96 0.76
N VAL A 97 0.17 -7.86 1.17
CA VAL A 97 1.23 -7.23 0.38
C VAL A 97 2.36 -8.23 0.21
N GLU A 98 2.77 -8.44 -1.03
CA GLU A 98 3.89 -9.31 -1.40
C GLU A 98 4.97 -8.48 -2.08
N VAL A 99 6.23 -8.68 -1.69
CA VAL A 99 7.40 -8.00 -2.26
C VAL A 99 8.32 -9.04 -2.88
N LEU A 100 8.33 -9.10 -4.21
CA LEU A 100 9.14 -10.03 -4.99
C LEU A 100 10.40 -9.34 -5.48
N HIS A 101 11.55 -9.91 -5.14
CA HIS A 101 12.84 -9.37 -5.53
C HIS A 101 13.30 -10.04 -6.83
N LEU A 102 13.41 -9.29 -7.92
CA LEU A 102 13.63 -9.89 -9.24
C LEU A 102 15.11 -10.23 -9.49
N ASN A 103 16.03 -9.42 -8.94
CA ASN A 103 17.46 -9.51 -9.25
C ASN A 103 18.36 -9.67 -8.00
N GLN A 104 17.80 -9.78 -6.78
CA GLN A 104 18.61 -9.77 -5.54
C GLN A 104 18.79 -11.15 -4.91
N THR A 105 19.98 -11.37 -4.34
CA THR A 105 20.27 -12.48 -3.42
C THR A 105 19.51 -12.27 -2.08
N PRO A 106 19.20 -13.33 -1.31
CA PRO A 106 18.29 -13.28 -0.16
C PRO A 106 18.65 -12.33 0.99
N ARG A 107 19.83 -11.70 0.97
CA ARG A 107 20.40 -10.92 2.09
C ARG A 107 19.66 -9.62 2.41
N HIS A 108 18.75 -9.14 1.56
CA HIS A 108 18.03 -7.87 1.75
C HIS A 108 16.51 -8.00 1.82
N GLN A 109 15.99 -9.23 1.86
CA GLN A 109 14.55 -9.49 1.92
C GLN A 109 13.93 -8.86 3.17
N GLY A 110 12.91 -8.01 2.97
CA GLY A 110 12.10 -7.44 4.06
C GLY A 110 12.56 -6.10 4.64
N ARG A 111 13.63 -5.48 4.12
CA ARG A 111 14.09 -4.14 4.56
C ARG A 111 13.56 -2.98 3.72
N HIS A 112 12.93 -3.27 2.59
CA HIS A 112 12.65 -2.27 1.56
C HIS A 112 11.30 -1.56 1.69
N VAL A 113 10.23 -2.33 1.92
CA VAL A 113 8.86 -1.83 2.01
C VAL A 113 8.42 -1.90 3.46
N ARG A 114 8.03 -0.76 4.03
CA ARG A 114 7.59 -0.67 5.42
C ARG A 114 6.13 -1.09 5.53
N ILE A 115 5.92 -2.36 5.90
CA ILE A 115 4.60 -2.97 6.10
C ILE A 115 4.28 -3.13 7.59
N SER A 116 5.30 -3.38 8.42
CA SER A 116 5.18 -3.59 9.86
C SER A 116 6.36 -3.00 10.62
N ARG A 117 6.22 -2.88 11.95
CA ARG A 117 7.31 -2.48 12.86
C ARG A 117 8.43 -3.52 12.78
N SER A 118 9.60 -3.12 12.30
CA SER A 118 10.79 -3.97 12.28
C SER A 118 11.50 -3.93 13.64
N LEU A 119 12.09 -5.06 14.04
CA LEU A 119 12.98 -5.12 15.21
C LEU A 119 14.33 -4.39 14.98
N HIS A 120 14.67 -4.15 13.71
CA HIS A 120 15.88 -3.45 13.27
C HIS A 120 15.49 -2.04 12.79
N GLN A 121 15.08 -1.19 13.73
CA GLN A 121 14.72 0.19 13.45
C GLN A 121 15.98 0.99 13.14
N GLU A 122 16.01 1.64 11.97
CA GLU A 122 17.14 2.52 11.64
C GLU A 122 17.08 3.76 12.56
N PRO A 123 18.22 4.29 13.04
CA PRO A 123 18.24 5.45 13.92
C PRO A 123 17.48 6.64 13.30
N GLY A 124 16.47 7.17 14.00
CA GLY A 124 15.65 8.29 13.54
C GLY A 124 14.41 7.92 12.71
N GLU A 125 14.13 6.63 12.51
CA GLU A 125 12.91 6.18 11.85
C GLU A 125 11.68 6.32 12.77
N ASP A 126 10.72 7.18 12.45
CA ASP A 126 9.44 7.27 13.18
C ASP A 126 8.38 6.38 12.51
N TRP A 127 8.11 5.21 13.09
CA TRP A 127 7.12 4.27 12.58
C TRP A 127 5.74 4.91 12.40
N GLU A 128 5.32 5.82 13.27
CA GLU A 128 3.99 6.42 13.17
C GLU A 128 3.84 7.27 11.89
N GLN A 129 4.95 7.78 11.36
CA GLN A 129 4.98 8.52 10.10
C GLN A 129 5.07 7.61 8.88
N LEU A 130 5.70 6.44 9.00
CA LEU A 130 6.01 5.55 7.86
C LEU A 130 5.08 4.33 7.75
N ARG A 131 4.16 4.16 8.70
CA ARG A 131 3.18 3.08 8.69
C ARG A 131 2.30 3.14 7.42
N PRO A 132 1.83 1.99 6.91
CA PRO A 132 0.87 1.96 5.81
C PRO A 132 -0.36 2.84 6.07
N LEU A 133 -0.78 3.60 5.06
CA LEU A 133 -1.96 4.46 5.14
C LEU A 133 -3.00 4.02 4.11
N LEU A 134 -4.25 3.95 4.52
CA LEU A 134 -5.38 3.84 3.62
C LEU A 134 -5.96 5.23 3.41
N VAL A 135 -5.84 5.74 2.18
CA VAL A 135 -6.39 7.04 1.78
C VAL A 135 -7.67 6.79 1.01
N THR A 136 -8.74 7.47 1.38
CA THR A 136 -10.02 7.39 0.68
C THR A 136 -10.37 8.77 0.14
N PHE A 137 -10.94 8.78 -1.06
CA PHE A 137 -11.43 9.98 -1.71
C PHE A 137 -12.94 9.84 -1.84
N GLY A 138 -13.68 10.86 -1.45
CA GLY A 138 -15.13 10.85 -1.44
C GLY A 138 -15.69 12.24 -1.23
N HIS A 139 -17.01 12.30 -1.14
CA HIS A 139 -17.73 13.52 -0.82
C HIS A 139 -19.01 13.22 -0.04
N ASP A 140 -19.47 14.21 0.75
CA ASP A 140 -20.67 14.12 1.59
C ASP A 140 -21.98 14.32 0.83
N GLY A 141 -21.91 14.53 -0.49
CA GLY A 141 -23.09 14.75 -1.35
C GLY A 141 -23.79 16.10 -1.13
N LYS A 142 -23.25 16.98 -0.27
CA LYS A 142 -23.82 18.29 0.06
C LYS A 142 -23.14 19.43 -0.71
N GLY A 143 -22.38 19.11 -1.76
CA GLY A 143 -21.62 20.07 -2.54
C GLY A 143 -22.50 21.06 -3.30
N HIS A 144 -22.52 22.33 -2.86
CA HIS A 144 -22.86 23.45 -3.72
C HIS A 144 -21.74 23.64 -4.77
N SER A 145 -22.12 23.76 -6.04
CA SER A 145 -21.16 24.01 -7.13
C SER A 145 -20.45 25.36 -6.90
N LEU A 146 -19.14 25.34 -6.63
CA LEU A 146 -18.33 26.54 -6.41
C LEU A 146 -17.88 27.24 -7.69
N THR A 147 -18.43 26.91 -8.86
CA THR A 147 -18.03 27.58 -10.10
C THR A 147 -19.20 27.73 -11.08
N ARG A 148 -19.95 28.83 -10.93
CA ARG A 148 -20.64 29.43 -12.07
C ARG A 148 -19.62 30.29 -12.81
N ARG A 149 -18.94 29.71 -13.80
CA ARG A 149 -18.13 30.48 -14.74
C ARG A 149 -19.08 31.26 -15.65
N THR A 150 -19.30 32.54 -15.34
CA THR A 150 -19.95 33.48 -16.25
C THR A 150 -19.06 33.70 -17.47
N LYS A 151 -19.70 33.64 -18.65
CA LYS A 151 -19.10 33.96 -19.95
C LYS A 151 -18.80 35.45 -20.05
#